data_AF-A0A5C4U1D1-F1
#
_entry.id   AF-A0A5C4U1D1-F1
#
_cell.length_a   1.000
_cell.length_b   1.000
_cell.length_c   1.000
_cell.angle_alpha   90.00
_cell.angle_beta   90.00
_cell.angle_gamma   90.00
#
_symmetry.space_group_name_H-M   'P 1'
#
loop_
_entity.id
_entity.type
_entity.pdbx_description
1 polymer ?
#
loop_
_entity_poly.entity_id
_entity_poly.type
_entity_poly.pdbx_seq_one_letter_code
_entity_poly.pdbx_strand_id
1 'polypeptide(L)'
;MIPQKNVDPEDVRHGSHEAAHRATAPLSDFMIRLMAEELPFLDSTSRGVVYDALKRHAEAGGPIIESQDQLPPEVRELMDL
;
A
#
# COMPACT_ATOMS: atom_id res chain seq x y z
N MET A 1 -3.55 27.51 -8.67
CA MET A 1 -2.95 27.15 -7.37
C MET A 1 -4.04 27.26 -6.32
N ILE A 2 -4.67 26.13 -5.97
CA ILE A 2 -5.73 26.10 -4.96
C ILE A 2 -5.02 26.11 -3.59
N PRO A 3 -5.34 27.04 -2.67
CA PRO A 3 -4.70 27.06 -1.37
C PRO A 3 -5.21 25.87 -0.55
N GLN A 4 -4.30 24.94 -0.23
CA GLN A 4 -4.52 23.83 0.70
C GLN A 4 -4.78 24.44 2.09
N LYS A 5 -6.04 24.69 2.41
CA LYS A 5 -6.49 25.26 3.68
C LYS A 5 -6.49 24.15 4.73
N ASN A 6 -5.65 24.33 5.76
CA ASN A 6 -5.72 23.67 7.06
C ASN A 6 -5.80 22.13 7.04
N VAL A 7 -4.71 21.47 6.65
CA VAL A 7 -4.54 20.04 7.01
C VAL A 7 -3.80 19.99 8.34
N ASP A 8 -4.38 19.35 9.34
CA ASP A 8 -3.73 19.11 10.62
C ASP A 8 -2.45 18.27 10.37
N PRO A 9 -1.27 18.67 10.85
CA PRO A 9 -0.05 17.89 10.67
C PRO A 9 -0.11 16.48 11.26
N GLU A 10 -1.04 16.22 12.20
CA GLU A 10 -1.36 14.86 12.64
C GLU A 10 -2.24 14.11 11.65
N ASP A 11 -3.15 14.75 10.91
CA ASP A 11 -3.94 14.12 9.82
C ASP A 11 -3.06 13.73 8.63
N VAL A 12 -1.99 14.48 8.35
CA VAL A 12 -1.03 14.07 7.30
C VAL A 12 -0.35 12.75 7.66
N ARG A 13 -0.14 12.49 8.96
CA ARG A 13 0.59 11.31 9.46
C ARG A 13 -0.33 10.15 9.84
N HIS A 14 -1.47 10.45 10.45
CA HIS A 14 -2.45 9.52 11.05
C HIS A 14 -3.88 9.68 10.51
N GLY A 15 -4.12 10.62 9.59
CA GLY A 15 -5.45 10.89 9.08
C GLY A 15 -5.99 9.70 8.29
N SER A 16 -7.28 9.49 8.39
CA SER A 16 -8.02 8.49 7.62
C SER A 16 -7.94 8.82 6.13
N HIS A 17 -7.14 8.10 5.37
CA HIS A 17 -7.02 8.31 3.93
C HIS A 17 -8.13 7.52 3.22
N GLU A 18 -9.02 8.21 2.50
CA GLU A 18 -10.12 7.60 1.73
C GLU A 18 -9.66 6.49 0.76
N ALA A 19 -8.42 6.54 0.28
CA ALA A 19 -7.81 5.49 -0.54
C ALA A 19 -7.61 4.18 0.24
N ALA A 20 -7.27 4.26 1.53
CA ALA A 20 -7.13 3.09 2.39
C ALA A 20 -8.48 2.45 2.72
N HIS A 21 -9.51 3.26 2.96
CA HIS A 21 -10.87 2.77 3.20
C HIS A 21 -11.54 2.07 2.01
N ARG A 22 -11.05 2.30 0.79
CA ARG A 22 -11.56 1.65 -0.44
C ARG A 22 -10.66 0.56 -0.99
N ALA A 23 -9.44 0.43 -0.45
CA ALA A 23 -8.52 -0.61 -0.86
C ALA A 23 -9.02 -1.96 -0.35
N THR A 24 -9.17 -2.92 -1.25
CA THR A 24 -9.51 -4.30 -0.90
C THR A 24 -8.25 -5.15 -0.63
N ALA A 25 -7.07 -4.53 -0.67
CA ALA A 25 -5.80 -5.19 -0.40
C ALA A 25 -5.62 -5.40 1.11
N PRO A 26 -5.00 -6.51 1.55
CA PRO A 26 -4.80 -6.85 2.96
C PRO A 26 -3.61 -6.06 3.54
N LEU A 27 -3.67 -4.73 3.50
CA LEU A 27 -2.60 -3.82 3.89
C LEU A 27 -3.12 -2.83 4.94
N SER A 28 -2.30 -2.47 5.92
CA SER A 28 -2.60 -1.37 6.84
C SER A 28 -2.58 -0.01 6.12
N ASP A 29 -3.18 1.02 6.70
CA ASP A 29 -3.18 2.38 6.13
C ASP A 29 -1.76 2.94 5.87
N PHE A 30 -0.79 2.51 6.68
CA PHE A 30 0.62 2.82 6.46
C PHE A 30 1.15 2.11 5.20
N MET A 31 0.96 0.79 5.12
CA MET A 31 1.41 0.00 3.98
C MET A 31 0.71 0.42 2.68
N ILE A 32 -0.57 0.79 2.73
CA ILE A 32 -1.29 1.30 1.55
C ILE A 32 -0.64 2.57 1.00
N ARG A 33 -0.22 3.50 1.86
CA ARG A 33 0.51 4.71 1.45
C ARG A 33 1.89 4.38 0.88
N LEU A 34 2.66 3.54 1.56
CA LEU A 34 3.96 3.08 1.07
C LEU A 34 3.82 2.47 -0.33
N MET A 35 2.89 1.53 -0.51
CA MET A 35 2.65 0.91 -1.81
C MET A 35 2.20 1.93 -2.85
N ALA A 36 1.36 2.91 -2.49
CA ALA A 36 0.93 3.96 -3.42
C ALA A 36 2.08 4.87 -3.88
N GLU A 37 3.09 5.08 -3.03
CA GLU A 37 4.31 5.83 -3.37
C GLU A 37 5.28 5.01 -4.23
N GLU A 38 5.42 3.71 -3.95
CA GLU A 38 6.40 2.85 -4.61
C GLU A 38 5.91 2.24 -5.94
N LEU A 39 4.63 1.85 -6.04
CA LEU A 39 4.07 1.20 -7.23
C LEU A 39 4.31 1.97 -8.55
N PRO A 40 4.26 3.33 -8.61
CA PRO A 40 4.55 4.08 -9.82
C PRO A 40 5.97 3.90 -10.39
N PHE A 41 6.94 3.48 -9.58
CA PHE A 41 8.31 3.22 -10.01
C PHE A 41 8.49 1.84 -10.65
N LEU A 42 7.54 0.93 -10.44
CA LEU A 42 7.52 -0.39 -11.09
C LEU A 42 6.96 -0.32 -12.51
N ASP A 43 7.51 -1.15 -13.39
CA ASP A 43 6.93 -1.36 -14.71
C ASP A 43 5.51 -2.00 -14.61
N SER A 44 4.76 -2.00 -15.72
CA SER A 44 3.40 -2.53 -15.74
C SER A 44 3.30 -4.03 -15.41
N THR A 45 4.31 -4.82 -15.77
CA THR A 45 4.37 -6.26 -15.52
C THR A 45 4.61 -6.50 -14.03
N SER A 46 5.61 -5.82 -13.47
CA SER A 46 5.98 -5.91 -12.05
C SER A 46 4.83 -5.49 -11.13
N ARG A 47 4.09 -4.42 -11.46
CA ARG A 47 2.87 -4.05 -10.73
C ARG A 47 1.79 -5.13 -10.75
N GLY A 48 1.62 -5.81 -11.89
CA GLY A 48 0.69 -6.94 -12.00
C GLY A 48 1.02 -8.05 -11.02
N VAL A 49 2.31 -8.40 -10.91
CA VAL A 49 2.79 -9.41 -9.96
C VAL A 49 2.48 -9.01 -8.52
N VAL A 50 2.68 -7.74 -8.16
CA VAL A 50 2.36 -7.23 -6.82
C VAL A 50 0.88 -7.36 -6.50
N TYR A 51 -0.02 -6.93 -7.40
CA TYR A 51 -1.45 -7.06 -7.18
C TYR A 51 -1.90 -8.51 -7.06
N ASP A 52 -1.37 -9.41 -7.89
CA ASP A 52 -1.68 -10.83 -7.83
C ASP A 52 -1.18 -11.48 -6.52
N ALA A 53 0.00 -11.09 -6.04
CA ALA A 53 0.54 -11.60 -4.78
C ALA A 53 -0.31 -11.15 -3.58
N LEU A 54 -0.67 -9.86 -3.52
CA LEU A 54 -1.54 -9.33 -2.47
C LEU A 54 -2.94 -9.96 -2.49
N LYS A 55 -3.48 -10.19 -3.69
CA LYS A 55 -4.75 -10.88 -3.87
C LYS A 55 -4.68 -12.33 -3.38
N ARG A 56 -3.65 -13.09 -3.78
CA ARG A 56 -3.43 -14.48 -3.32
C ARG A 56 -3.30 -14.55 -1.80
N HIS A 57 -2.60 -13.61 -1.18
CA HIS A 57 -2.49 -13.52 0.28
C HIS A 57 -3.85 -13.31 0.94
N ALA A 58 -4.67 -12.38 0.42
CA ALA A 58 -6.02 -12.15 0.91
C ALA A 58 -6.93 -13.38 0.74
N GLU A 59 -6.88 -14.04 -0.42
CA GLU A 59 -7.67 -15.24 -0.72
C GLU A 59 -7.28 -16.43 0.16
N ALA A 60 -6.00 -16.52 0.56
CA ALA A 60 -5.53 -17.52 1.53
C ALA A 60 -5.95 -17.21 2.98
N GLY A 61 -6.65 -16.10 3.22
CA GLY A 61 -7.03 -15.66 4.57
C GLY A 61 -5.86 -15.09 5.38
N GLY A 62 -4.83 -14.59 4.70
CA GLY A 62 -3.69 -13.95 5.35
C GLY A 62 -4.08 -12.72 6.17
N PRO A 63 -3.33 -12.41 7.25
CA PRO A 63 -3.61 -11.24 8.08
C PRO A 63 -3.33 -9.95 7.31
N ILE A 64 -3.79 -8.82 7.86
CA ILE A 64 -3.41 -7.49 7.39
C ILE A 64 -1.90 -7.33 7.53
N ILE A 65 -1.26 -6.93 6.44
CA ILE A 65 0.16 -6.65 6.36
C ILE A 65 0.38 -5.25 6.94
N GLU A 66 1.07 -5.18 8.08
CA GLU A 66 1.34 -3.95 8.83
C GLU A 66 2.74 -3.40 8.59
N SER A 67 3.65 -4.21 8.05
CA SER A 67 5.06 -3.87 7.84
C SER A 67 5.63 -4.51 6.57
N GLN A 68 6.80 -4.01 6.12
CA GLN A 68 7.43 -4.46 4.88
C GLN A 68 7.83 -5.94 4.92
N ASP A 69 8.35 -6.43 6.06
CA ASP A 69 8.76 -7.83 6.25
C ASP A 69 7.61 -8.85 6.14
N GLN A 70 6.37 -8.39 6.33
CA GLN A 70 5.17 -9.22 6.19
C GLN A 70 4.66 -9.32 4.74
N LEU A 71 5.23 -8.53 3.81
CA LEU A 71 4.87 -8.64 2.40
C LEU A 71 5.26 -10.02 1.84
N PRO A 72 4.48 -10.55 0.87
CA PRO A 72 4.88 -11.72 0.12
C PRO A 72 6.33 -11.57 -0.40
N PRO A 73 7.17 -12.61 -0.29
CA PRO A 73 8.59 -12.49 -0.63
C PRO A 73 8.83 -11.90 -2.03
N GLU A 74 8.02 -12.29 -3.01
CA GLU A 74 8.14 -11.77 -4.38
C GLU A 74 7.89 -10.26 -4.47
N VAL A 75 7.06 -9.69 -3.60
CA VAL A 75 6.78 -8.25 -3.56
C VAL A 75 7.96 -7.50 -2.97
N ARG A 76 8.58 -8.03 -1.90
CA ARG A 76 9.78 -7.42 -1.29
C ARG A 76 10.94 -7.36 -2.27
N GLU A 77 11.18 -8.45 -2.99
CA GLU A 77 12.24 -8.52 -4.00
C GLU A 77 12.02 -7.55 -5.16
N LEU A 78 10.77 -7.40 -5.63
CA LEU A 78 10.44 -6.47 -6.71
C LEU A 78 10.58 -5.00 -6.28
N MET A 79 10.35 -4.70 -5.02
CA MET A 79 10.32 -3.34 -4.49
C MET A 79 11.63 -2.93 -3.80
N ASP A 80 12.58 -3.84 -3.63
CA ASP A 80 13.85 -3.63 -2.92
C ASP A 80 13.65 -3.07 -1.49
N LEU A 81 12.66 -3.64 -0.78
CA LEU A 81 12.22 -3.26 0.58
C LEU A 81 12.78 -4.20 1.67
#